data_AF-A0A349UPI2-F1
#
_entry.id   AF-A0A349UPI2-F1
#
_cell.length_a   1.000
_cell.length_b   1.000
_cell.length_c   1.000
_cell.angle_alpha   90.00
_cell.angle_beta   90.00
_cell.angle_gamma   90.00
#
_symmetry.space_group_name_H-M   'P 1'
#
loop_
_entity.id
_entity.type
_entity.pdbx_description
1 polymer ?
#
loop_
_entity_poly.entity_id
_entity_poly.type
_entity_poly.pdbx_seq_one_letter_code
_entity_poly.pdbx_strand_id
1 'polypeptide(L)'
;GVQFLLSKQDAHGTWGAFGKEGTGHFYPTGPTAIAAYALLAAGVSAQDPRLDKALNFLANTPTNKTYCLGLNCQAFVLAAKQNDKWLEPLRRDVEKLVKSTTNGSYGYDSKADGKSSGDNSNSQYGLLGVWGGAMADMEIPRDYWWQVMKHWLGSQNGDGGWGYSKGDSTRQTMTAAGVASLYVCFDNLFA
;
A
#
# COMPACT_ATOMS: atom_id res chain seq x y z
N GLY A 1 -15.56 -7.52 -14.95
CA GLY A 1 -14.81 -6.85 -13.88
C GLY A 1 -15.33 -5.45 -13.63
N VAL A 2 -14.98 -4.49 -14.50
CA VAL A 2 -15.32 -3.07 -14.36
C VAL A 2 -16.80 -2.81 -14.05
N GLN A 3 -17.71 -3.29 -14.90
CA GLN A 3 -19.15 -3.07 -14.70
C GLN A 3 -19.67 -3.62 -13.36
N PHE A 4 -19.16 -4.78 -12.93
CA PHE A 4 -19.52 -5.36 -11.66
C PHE A 4 -19.08 -4.46 -10.50
N LEU A 5 -17.82 -4.03 -10.46
CA LEU A 5 -17.33 -3.14 -9.40
C LEU A 5 -18.13 -1.84 -9.34
N LEU A 6 -18.33 -1.17 -10.48
CA LEU A 6 -19.09 0.08 -10.56
C LEU A 6 -20.55 -0.10 -10.10
N SER A 7 -21.17 -1.25 -10.36
CA SER A 7 -22.53 -1.57 -9.88
C SER A 7 -22.63 -1.80 -8.36
N LYS A 8 -21.49 -2.00 -7.69
CA LYS A 8 -21.40 -2.25 -6.24
C LYS A 8 -20.98 -1.02 -5.44
N GLN A 9 -20.65 0.09 -6.10
CA GLN A 9 -20.38 1.34 -5.43
C GLN A 9 -21.66 1.87 -4.77
N ASP A 10 -21.57 2.28 -3.51
CA ASP A 10 -22.69 2.88 -2.80
C ASP A 10 -22.93 4.35 -3.21
N ALA A 11 -23.99 4.96 -2.67
CA ALA A 11 -24.34 6.36 -2.96
C ALA A 11 -23.27 7.37 -2.50
N HIS A 12 -22.41 7.00 -1.56
CA HIS A 12 -21.31 7.81 -1.04
C HIS A 12 -20.03 7.67 -1.89
N GLY A 13 -20.03 6.80 -2.91
CA GLY A 13 -18.88 6.58 -3.77
C GLY A 13 -17.89 5.54 -3.23
N THR A 14 -18.30 4.69 -2.29
CA THR A 14 -17.41 3.76 -1.59
C THR A 14 -17.82 2.29 -1.80
N TRP A 15 -16.94 1.37 -1.37
CA TRP A 15 -17.24 -0.06 -1.23
C TRP A 15 -17.29 -0.49 0.24
N GLY A 16 -17.60 0.46 1.13
CA GLY A 16 -17.65 0.27 2.57
C GLY A 16 -16.27 0.10 3.24
N ALA A 17 -16.30 -0.17 4.54
CA ALA A 17 -15.13 -0.49 5.35
C ALA A 17 -15.08 -1.99 5.62
N PHE A 18 -13.88 -2.50 5.93
CA PHE A 18 -13.74 -3.86 6.48
C PHE A 18 -13.70 -3.81 8.00
N GLY A 19 -14.41 -4.73 8.64
CA GLY A 19 -14.46 -4.86 10.09
C GLY A 19 -15.39 -3.85 10.77
N LYS A 20 -15.44 -3.90 12.10
CA LYS A 20 -16.30 -3.03 12.92
C LYS A 20 -15.48 -1.86 13.49
N GLU A 21 -16.02 -0.66 13.39
CA GLU A 21 -15.41 0.54 13.98
C GLU A 21 -15.14 0.37 15.49
N GLY A 22 -14.03 0.93 15.96
CA GLY A 22 -13.55 0.75 17.34
C GLY A 22 -12.82 -0.57 17.61
N THR A 23 -12.68 -1.45 16.61
CA THR A 23 -11.90 -2.70 16.74
C THR A 23 -10.51 -2.57 16.10
N GLY A 24 -9.57 -3.40 16.54
CA GLY A 24 -8.22 -3.47 15.96
C GLY A 24 -8.18 -3.90 14.48
N HIS A 25 -9.26 -4.53 13.99
CA HIS A 25 -9.41 -5.02 12.62
C HIS A 25 -10.34 -4.14 11.76
N PHE A 26 -10.45 -2.86 12.08
CA PHE A 26 -11.18 -1.89 11.28
C PHE A 26 -10.29 -1.24 10.22
N TYR A 27 -10.71 -1.30 8.95
CA TYR A 27 -10.00 -0.74 7.80
C TYR A 27 -10.94 0.18 7.03
N PRO A 28 -10.96 1.49 7.36
CA PRO A 28 -11.97 2.41 6.87
C PRO A 28 -11.90 2.65 5.36
N THR A 29 -10.69 2.57 4.77
CA THR A 29 -10.50 2.83 3.33
C THR A 29 -10.19 1.58 2.51
N GLY A 30 -9.93 0.43 3.14
CA GLY A 30 -9.37 -0.75 2.48
C GLY A 30 -10.15 -1.23 1.24
N PRO A 31 -11.46 -1.57 1.39
CA PRO A 31 -12.27 -2.03 0.26
C PRO A 31 -12.40 -0.98 -0.86
N THR A 32 -12.58 0.29 -0.51
CA THR A 32 -12.66 1.37 -1.50
C THR A 32 -11.35 1.57 -2.24
N ALA A 33 -10.20 1.48 -1.54
CA ALA A 33 -8.89 1.67 -2.13
C ALA A 33 -8.55 0.57 -3.15
N ILE A 34 -8.81 -0.70 -2.81
CA ILE A 34 -8.56 -1.80 -3.75
C ILE A 34 -9.52 -1.78 -4.95
N ALA A 35 -10.78 -1.38 -4.74
CA ALA A 35 -11.74 -1.22 -5.84
C ALA A 35 -11.34 -0.07 -6.78
N ALA A 36 -10.93 1.07 -6.23
CA ALA A 36 -10.46 2.22 -7.00
C ALA A 36 -9.18 1.87 -7.79
N TYR A 37 -8.20 1.25 -7.13
CA TYR A 37 -6.99 0.75 -7.78
C TYR A 37 -7.31 -0.21 -8.93
N ALA A 38 -8.19 -1.19 -8.72
CA ALA A 38 -8.58 -2.15 -9.75
C ALA A 38 -9.27 -1.49 -10.96
N LEU A 39 -10.13 -0.49 -10.73
CA LEU A 39 -10.79 0.26 -11.79
C LEU A 39 -9.79 1.12 -12.59
N LEU A 40 -8.90 1.83 -11.90
CA LEU A 40 -7.84 2.63 -12.53
C LEU A 40 -6.87 1.75 -13.34
N ALA A 41 -6.44 0.62 -12.78
CA ALA A 41 -5.59 -0.36 -13.46
C ALA A 41 -6.28 -0.99 -14.68
N ALA A 42 -7.61 -1.10 -14.66
CA ALA A 42 -8.41 -1.53 -15.80
C ALA A 42 -8.68 -0.43 -16.85
N GLY A 43 -8.09 0.76 -16.68
CA GLY A 43 -8.19 1.86 -17.64
C GLY A 43 -9.43 2.75 -17.46
N VAL A 44 -10.19 2.62 -16.37
CA VAL A 44 -11.24 3.59 -16.05
C VAL A 44 -10.58 4.91 -15.66
N SER A 45 -11.01 5.99 -16.30
CA SER A 45 -10.47 7.33 -16.08
C SER A 45 -10.70 7.80 -14.64
N ALA A 46 -9.68 8.44 -14.04
CA ALA A 46 -9.79 9.07 -12.72
C ALA A 46 -10.76 10.26 -12.72
N GLN A 47 -11.15 10.76 -13.90
CA GLN A 47 -12.17 11.80 -14.08
C GLN A 47 -13.58 11.23 -14.17
N ASP A 48 -13.76 9.90 -14.21
CA ASP A 48 -15.09 9.30 -14.05
C ASP A 48 -15.69 9.74 -12.71
N PRO A 49 -16.90 10.32 -12.66
CA PRO A 49 -17.48 10.84 -11.42
C PRO A 49 -17.55 9.82 -10.28
N ARG A 50 -17.61 8.52 -10.60
CA ARG A 50 -17.60 7.43 -9.62
C ARG A 50 -16.21 7.23 -9.03
N LEU A 51 -15.16 7.26 -9.84
CA LEU A 51 -13.78 7.17 -9.36
C LEU A 51 -13.35 8.45 -8.64
N ASP A 52 -13.75 9.62 -9.13
CA ASP A 52 -13.46 10.88 -8.46
C ASP A 52 -14.05 10.91 -7.04
N LYS A 53 -15.29 10.47 -6.86
CA LYS A 53 -15.90 10.31 -5.51
C LYS A 53 -15.12 9.35 -4.63
N ALA A 54 -14.73 8.18 -5.16
CA ALA A 54 -13.96 7.20 -4.41
C ALA A 54 -12.60 7.76 -3.97
N LEU A 55 -11.86 8.38 -4.88
CA LEU A 55 -10.55 8.98 -4.61
C LEU A 55 -10.65 10.14 -3.61
N ASN A 56 -11.70 10.97 -3.71
CA ASN A 56 -11.97 12.00 -2.71
C ASN A 56 -12.28 11.39 -1.34
N PHE A 57 -13.03 10.29 -1.27
CA PHE A 57 -13.25 9.57 0.00
C PHE A 57 -11.92 9.08 0.59
N LEU A 58 -11.04 8.48 -0.22
CA LEU A 58 -9.71 8.04 0.24
C LEU A 58 -8.86 9.22 0.74
N ALA A 59 -8.89 10.34 0.02
CA ALA A 59 -8.12 11.53 0.36
C ALA A 59 -8.59 12.17 1.67
N ASN A 60 -9.89 12.09 1.99
CA ASN A 60 -10.49 12.75 3.14
C ASN A 60 -10.74 11.83 4.34
N THR A 61 -10.45 10.54 4.25
CA THR A 61 -10.66 9.56 5.34
C THR A 61 -9.34 9.22 6.03
N PRO A 62 -9.10 9.68 7.26
CA PRO A 62 -7.89 9.34 7.99
C PRO A 62 -7.78 7.85 8.26
N THR A 63 -6.57 7.29 8.11
CA THR A 63 -6.27 5.91 8.45
C THR A 63 -4.85 5.76 8.95
N ASN A 64 -4.65 4.85 9.91
CA ASN A 64 -3.33 4.40 10.35
C ASN A 64 -3.07 2.95 9.91
N LYS A 65 -3.95 2.31 9.13
CA LYS A 65 -3.76 0.91 8.77
C LYS A 65 -2.78 0.78 7.62
N THR A 66 -1.74 -0.03 7.77
CA THR A 66 -0.71 -0.22 6.75
C THR A 66 -1.30 -0.68 5.42
N TYR A 67 -2.21 -1.66 5.45
CA TYR A 67 -2.97 -2.09 4.26
C TYR A 67 -3.73 -0.95 3.58
N CYS A 68 -4.40 -0.12 4.37
CA CYS A 68 -5.14 1.03 3.84
C CYS A 68 -4.21 2.04 3.17
N LEU A 69 -3.13 2.43 3.85
CA LEU A 69 -2.17 3.40 3.30
C LEU A 69 -1.51 2.86 2.04
N GLY A 70 -1.07 1.60 2.04
CA GLY A 70 -0.47 0.96 0.87
C GLY A 70 -1.40 0.96 -0.34
N LEU A 71 -2.66 0.55 -0.14
CA LEU A 71 -3.67 0.54 -1.21
C LEU A 71 -4.09 1.94 -1.66
N ASN A 72 -4.21 2.89 -0.73
CA ASN A 72 -4.48 4.28 -1.04
C ASN A 72 -3.40 4.84 -1.98
N CYS A 73 -2.12 4.67 -1.64
CA CYS A 73 -1.01 5.10 -2.47
C CYS A 73 -1.06 4.49 -3.88
N GLN A 74 -1.38 3.20 -4.00
CA GLN A 74 -1.52 2.53 -5.29
C GLN A 74 -2.68 3.08 -6.13
N ALA A 75 -3.80 3.48 -5.52
CA ALA A 75 -4.86 4.18 -6.23
C ALA A 75 -4.42 5.60 -6.63
N PHE A 76 -3.82 6.36 -5.72
CA PHE A 76 -3.42 7.74 -5.98
C PHE A 76 -2.34 7.86 -7.05
N VAL A 77 -1.33 6.98 -7.08
CA VAL A 77 -0.28 7.04 -8.12
C VAL A 77 -0.85 6.86 -9.53
N LEU A 78 -1.84 5.98 -9.71
CA LEU A 78 -2.49 5.82 -11.02
C LEU A 78 -3.40 7.00 -11.36
N ALA A 79 -4.06 7.58 -10.36
CA ALA A 79 -4.91 8.76 -10.55
C ALA A 79 -4.07 10.02 -10.85
N ALA A 80 -2.91 10.18 -10.20
CA ALA A 80 -2.00 11.30 -10.35
C ALA A 80 -1.45 11.41 -11.79
N LYS A 81 -1.25 10.28 -12.48
CA LYS A 81 -0.90 10.26 -13.92
C LYS A 81 -1.90 10.98 -14.82
N GLN A 82 -3.13 11.18 -14.36
CA GLN A 82 -4.20 11.83 -15.11
C GLN A 82 -4.58 13.21 -14.55
N ASN A 83 -4.25 13.50 -13.28
CA ASN A 83 -4.56 14.76 -12.61
C ASN A 83 -3.70 14.94 -11.35
N ASP A 84 -2.86 15.97 -11.34
CA ASP A 84 -1.90 16.27 -10.26
C ASP A 84 -2.53 16.54 -8.89
N LYS A 85 -3.84 16.82 -8.81
CA LYS A 85 -4.53 17.01 -7.52
C LYS A 85 -4.40 15.80 -6.56
N TRP A 86 -4.08 14.62 -7.10
CA TRP A 86 -3.88 13.39 -6.33
C TRP A 86 -2.46 13.21 -5.79
N LEU A 87 -1.50 14.07 -6.17
CA LEU A 87 -0.12 14.02 -5.67
C LEU A 87 -0.03 14.34 -4.17
N GLU A 88 -0.80 15.30 -3.67
CA GLU A 88 -0.75 15.65 -2.24
C GLU A 88 -1.30 14.55 -1.32
N PRO A 89 -2.47 13.92 -1.61
CA PRO A 89 -2.90 12.74 -0.87
C PRO A 89 -1.90 11.58 -0.93
N LEU A 90 -1.27 11.33 -2.09
CA LEU A 90 -0.20 10.33 -2.23
C LEU A 90 0.98 10.66 -1.32
N ARG A 91 1.49 11.89 -1.39
CA ARG A 91 2.63 12.35 -0.61
C ARG A 91 2.42 12.15 0.88
N ARG A 92 1.26 12.57 1.38
CA ARG A 92 0.87 12.42 2.78
C ARG A 92 0.94 10.96 3.25
N ASP A 93 0.34 10.04 2.48
CA ASP A 93 0.27 8.62 2.86
C ASP A 93 1.66 7.95 2.75
N VAL A 94 2.46 8.30 1.74
CA VAL A 94 3.86 7.85 1.56
C VAL A 94 4.75 8.30 2.71
N GLU A 95 4.74 9.58 3.06
CA GLU A 95 5.55 10.10 4.17
C GLU A 95 5.22 9.42 5.49
N LYS A 96 3.94 9.13 5.71
CA LYS A 96 3.49 8.40 6.89
C LYS A 96 4.04 6.98 6.92
N LEU A 97 4.04 6.28 5.79
CA LEU A 97 4.64 4.94 5.67
C LEU A 97 6.16 4.99 5.90
N VAL A 98 6.88 5.94 5.31
CA VAL A 98 8.32 6.10 5.50
C VAL A 98 8.66 6.36 6.98
N LYS A 99 7.87 7.17 7.67
CA LYS A 99 8.05 7.46 9.11
C LYS A 99 7.59 6.33 10.05
N SER A 100 6.85 5.34 9.54
CA SER A 100 6.28 4.25 10.36
C SER A 100 7.12 2.99 10.38
N THR A 101 8.00 2.80 9.41
CA THR A 101 8.78 1.55 9.32
C THR A 101 9.75 1.41 10.51
N THR A 102 9.97 0.17 10.93
CA THR A 102 11.06 -0.20 11.84
C THR A 102 11.93 -1.24 11.15
N ASN A 103 13.18 -0.90 10.86
CA ASN A 103 14.14 -1.77 10.17
C ASN A 103 13.58 -2.36 8.86
N GLY A 104 12.79 -1.60 8.11
CA GLY A 104 12.20 -2.04 6.83
C GLY A 104 10.95 -2.90 6.96
N SER A 105 10.43 -3.10 8.17
CA SER A 105 9.22 -3.88 8.43
C SER A 105 8.03 -3.00 8.81
N TYR A 106 6.82 -3.52 8.61
CA TYR A 106 5.56 -2.88 8.98
C TYR A 106 4.64 -3.84 9.72
N GLY A 107 3.90 -3.32 10.70
CA GLY A 107 2.79 -4.02 11.35
C GLY A 107 1.44 -3.53 10.82
N TYR A 108 0.37 -3.90 11.50
CA TYR A 108 -1.00 -3.53 11.11
C TYR A 108 -1.29 -2.03 11.16
N ASP A 109 -0.58 -1.31 12.04
CA ASP A 109 -0.66 0.13 12.14
C ASP A 109 0.64 0.81 11.69
N SER A 110 0.50 1.97 11.06
CA SER A 110 1.54 2.90 10.63
C SER A 110 1.18 4.28 11.17
N LYS A 111 1.77 4.64 12.32
CA LYS A 111 1.42 5.85 13.11
C LYS A 111 2.45 6.98 12.98
N ALA A 112 3.46 6.81 12.13
CA ALA A 112 4.61 7.71 11.97
C ALA A 112 5.42 7.91 13.27
N ASP A 113 5.54 6.85 14.08
CA ASP A 113 6.28 6.82 15.35
C ASP A 113 7.53 5.93 15.32
N GLY A 114 7.89 5.42 14.13
CA GLY A 114 9.03 4.52 13.93
C GLY A 114 8.91 3.16 14.61
N LYS A 115 7.70 2.73 15.01
CA LYS A 115 7.45 1.47 15.73
C LYS A 115 6.60 0.50 14.91
N SER A 116 6.99 -0.77 14.93
CA SER A 116 6.36 -1.85 14.19
C SER A 116 6.54 -3.20 14.90
N SER A 117 5.47 -3.96 15.06
CA SER A 117 5.50 -5.37 15.51
C SER A 117 5.54 -6.34 14.31
N GLY A 118 6.23 -5.94 13.23
CA GLY A 118 5.86 -6.24 11.86
C GLY A 118 5.78 -7.70 11.42
N ASP A 119 5.11 -7.91 10.29
CA ASP A 119 5.04 -9.17 9.55
C ASP A 119 5.28 -8.91 8.05
N ASN A 120 5.61 -9.95 7.29
CA ASN A 120 5.97 -9.82 5.87
C ASN A 120 4.80 -9.36 5.00
N SER A 121 3.54 -9.63 5.38
CA SER A 121 2.38 -9.20 4.59
C SER A 121 2.15 -7.70 4.72
N ASN A 122 2.14 -7.17 5.95
CA ASN A 122 2.08 -5.74 6.18
C ASN A 122 3.32 -5.05 5.61
N SER A 123 4.50 -5.68 5.73
CA SER A 123 5.75 -5.13 5.18
C SER A 123 5.70 -4.99 3.66
N GLN A 124 5.08 -5.94 2.95
CA GLN A 124 4.86 -5.84 1.52
C GLN A 124 3.92 -4.67 1.17
N TYR A 125 2.78 -4.53 1.85
CA TYR A 125 1.84 -3.45 1.58
C TYR A 125 2.41 -2.07 1.91
N GLY A 126 3.19 -1.96 2.99
CA GLY A 126 3.92 -0.74 3.32
C GLY A 126 4.92 -0.35 2.24
N LEU A 127 5.72 -1.32 1.77
CA LEU A 127 6.66 -1.11 0.66
C LEU A 127 5.94 -0.70 -0.63
N LEU A 128 4.87 -1.40 -1.02
CA LEU A 128 4.09 -1.04 -2.22
C LEU A 128 3.54 0.38 -2.12
N GLY A 129 3.14 0.83 -0.93
CA GLY A 129 2.72 2.21 -0.73
C GLY A 129 3.83 3.21 -1.01
N VAL A 130 5.04 2.99 -0.47
CA VAL A 130 6.20 3.87 -0.70
C VAL A 130 6.69 3.82 -2.14
N TRP A 131 6.65 2.64 -2.78
CA TRP A 131 6.92 2.49 -4.20
C TRP A 131 5.95 3.29 -5.08
N GLY A 132 4.69 3.42 -4.65
CA GLY A 132 3.72 4.34 -5.26
C GLY A 132 4.21 5.78 -5.31
N GLY A 133 4.87 6.25 -4.25
CA GLY A 133 5.50 7.58 -4.23
C GLY A 133 6.69 7.69 -5.18
N ALA A 134 7.58 6.69 -5.19
CA ALA A 134 8.73 6.66 -6.10
C ALA A 134 8.31 6.69 -7.58
N MET A 135 7.24 5.95 -7.95
CA MET A 135 6.65 5.98 -9.29
C MET A 135 6.03 7.33 -9.68
N ALA A 136 5.82 8.23 -8.71
CA ALA A 136 5.36 9.61 -8.91
C ALA A 136 6.52 10.62 -8.72
N ASP A 137 7.76 10.18 -8.92
CA ASP A 137 8.99 10.98 -8.81
C ASP A 137 9.21 11.63 -7.43
N MET A 138 8.62 11.05 -6.37
CA MET A 138 8.93 11.48 -5.01
C MET A 138 10.31 10.98 -4.58
N GLU A 139 11.12 11.87 -4.01
CA GLU A 139 12.39 11.49 -3.41
C GLU A 139 12.16 10.68 -2.13
N ILE A 140 12.49 9.38 -2.20
CA ILE A 140 12.45 8.48 -1.05
C ILE A 140 13.87 8.31 -0.51
N PRO A 141 14.10 8.48 0.81
CA PRO A 141 15.43 8.35 1.39
C PRO A 141 16.08 7.01 1.04
N ARG A 142 17.32 7.03 0.53
CA ARG A 142 18.04 5.82 0.14
C ARG A 142 18.15 4.78 1.27
N ASP A 143 18.24 5.25 2.51
CA ASP A 143 18.29 4.39 3.70
C ASP A 143 17.00 3.56 3.88
N TYR A 144 15.84 4.09 3.49
CA TYR A 144 14.57 3.35 3.52
C TYR A 144 14.67 2.06 2.68
N TRP A 145 15.14 2.18 1.43
CA TRP A 145 15.27 1.03 0.53
C TRP A 145 16.26 -0.01 1.06
N TRP A 146 17.37 0.44 1.66
CA TRP A 146 18.33 -0.47 2.29
C TRP A 146 17.74 -1.20 3.48
N GLN A 147 16.98 -0.51 4.34
CA GLN A 147 16.31 -1.14 5.47
C GLN A 147 15.31 -2.20 5.00
N VAL A 148 14.48 -1.90 4.00
CA VAL A 148 13.51 -2.86 3.45
C VAL A 148 14.20 -4.05 2.78
N MET A 149 15.23 -3.81 1.95
CA MET A 149 16.00 -4.89 1.33
C MET A 149 16.62 -5.81 2.39
N LYS A 150 17.20 -5.24 3.44
CA LYS A 150 17.79 -6.00 4.55
C LYS A 150 16.74 -6.84 5.30
N HIS A 151 15.54 -6.29 5.54
CA HIS A 151 14.42 -7.03 6.14
C HIS A 151 14.05 -8.28 5.33
N TRP A 152 13.85 -8.12 4.02
CA TRP A 152 13.45 -9.22 3.15
C TRP A 152 14.56 -10.27 2.99
N LEU A 153 15.81 -9.86 2.79
CA LEU A 153 16.94 -10.80 2.77
C LEU A 153 17.12 -11.53 4.11
N GLY A 154 16.95 -10.83 5.24
CA GLY A 154 17.13 -11.39 6.58
C GLY A 154 16.00 -12.29 7.08
N SER A 155 14.87 -12.31 6.37
CA SER A 155 13.68 -13.13 6.65
C SER A 155 13.43 -14.24 5.64
N GLN A 156 14.29 -14.37 4.61
CA GLN A 156 14.23 -15.46 3.64
C GLN A 156 14.59 -16.79 4.32
N ASN A 157 13.82 -17.83 4.01
CA ASN A 157 14.09 -19.20 4.44
C ASN A 157 15.20 -19.83 3.61
N GLY A 158 15.81 -20.91 4.12
CA GLY A 158 16.88 -21.63 3.42
C GLY A 158 16.46 -22.28 2.09
N ASP A 159 15.16 -22.45 1.86
CA ASP A 159 14.59 -22.93 0.60
C ASP A 159 14.35 -21.80 -0.42
N GLY A 160 14.74 -20.57 -0.09
CA GLY A 160 14.54 -19.38 -0.91
C GLY A 160 13.15 -18.74 -0.79
N GLY A 161 12.26 -19.29 0.02
CA GLY A 161 10.90 -18.79 0.23
C GLY A 161 10.75 -17.85 1.43
N TRP A 162 9.52 -17.38 1.65
CA TRP A 162 9.16 -16.58 2.82
C TRP A 162 7.86 -17.09 3.45
N GLY A 163 7.76 -16.97 4.77
CA GLY A 163 6.51 -17.06 5.51
C GLY A 163 6.01 -15.66 5.91
N TYR A 164 5.01 -15.59 6.80
CA TYR A 164 4.53 -14.31 7.32
C TYR A 164 5.50 -13.71 8.34
N SER A 165 6.17 -14.55 9.12
CA SER A 165 7.23 -14.18 10.05
C SER A 165 8.52 -14.93 9.73
N LYS A 166 9.65 -14.44 10.23
CA LYS A 166 10.92 -15.16 10.15
C LYS A 166 10.80 -16.51 10.87
N GLY A 167 11.16 -17.59 10.19
CA GLY A 167 11.08 -18.96 10.71
C GLY A 167 9.74 -19.66 10.46
N ASP A 168 8.73 -18.96 9.93
CA ASP A 168 7.52 -19.61 9.46
C ASP A 168 7.80 -20.47 8.21
N SER A 169 7.00 -21.51 8.01
CA SER A 169 7.04 -22.29 6.76
C SER A 169 6.73 -21.41 5.55
N THR A 170 7.46 -21.67 4.46
CA THR A 170 7.30 -21.00 3.17
C THR A 170 5.87 -21.04 2.66
N ARG A 171 5.38 -19.90 2.16
CA ARG A 171 4.07 -19.75 1.50
C ARG A 171 4.27 -19.17 0.11
N GLN A 172 3.58 -19.71 -0.90
CA GLN A 172 3.71 -19.23 -2.28
C GLN A 172 3.42 -17.73 -2.41
N THR A 173 2.42 -17.24 -1.67
CA THR A 173 2.04 -15.83 -1.65
C THR A 173 3.12 -14.93 -1.07
N MET A 174 3.74 -15.35 0.04
CA MET A 174 4.83 -14.59 0.68
C MET A 174 6.13 -14.69 -0.10
N THR A 175 6.38 -15.79 -0.81
CA THR A 175 7.51 -15.87 -1.74
C THR A 175 7.36 -14.89 -2.90
N ALA A 176 6.17 -14.83 -3.51
CA ALA A 176 5.90 -13.81 -4.53
C ALA A 176 6.07 -12.39 -3.98
N ALA A 177 5.61 -12.15 -2.74
CA ALA A 177 5.80 -10.88 -2.04
C ALA A 177 7.26 -10.53 -1.83
N GLY A 178 8.08 -11.48 -1.37
CA GLY A 178 9.50 -11.26 -1.10
C GLY A 178 10.28 -10.96 -2.37
N VAL A 179 10.06 -11.74 -3.44
CA VAL A 179 10.72 -11.50 -4.73
C VAL A 179 10.34 -10.14 -5.31
N ALA A 180 9.05 -9.79 -5.32
CA ALA A 180 8.61 -8.48 -5.79
C ALA A 180 9.19 -7.33 -4.94
N SER A 181 9.28 -7.53 -3.62
CA SER A 181 9.83 -6.53 -2.71
C SER A 181 11.32 -6.30 -2.93
N LEU A 182 12.09 -7.37 -3.13
CA LEU A 182 13.51 -7.28 -3.47
C LEU A 182 13.73 -6.61 -4.83
N TYR A 183 12.88 -6.92 -5.83
CA TYR A 183 12.93 -6.25 -7.13
C TYR A 183 12.75 -4.73 -6.98
N VAL A 184 11.70 -4.29 -6.27
CA VAL A 184 11.44 -2.87 -6.03
C VAL A 184 12.62 -2.19 -5.35
N CYS A 185 13.20 -2.82 -4.33
CA CYS A 185 14.35 -2.25 -3.63
C CYS A 185 15.58 -2.18 -4.54
N PHE A 186 15.84 -3.22 -5.34
CA PHE A 186 16.98 -3.25 -6.26
C PHE A 186 16.89 -2.13 -7.30
N ASP A 187 15.71 -1.99 -7.93
CA ASP A 187 15.43 -0.94 -8.91
C ASP A 187 15.69 0.47 -8.33
N ASN A 188 15.18 0.75 -7.12
CA ASN A 188 15.32 2.07 -6.49
C ASN A 188 16.70 2.33 -5.86
N LEU A 189 17.57 1.32 -5.75
CA LEU A 189 18.91 1.47 -5.19
C LEU A 189 20.02 1.54 -6.24
N PHE A 190 19.82 0.94 -7.41
CA PHE A 190 20.88 0.64 -8.36
C PHE A 190 20.57 0.93 -9.83
N ALA A 191 19.31 1.21 -10.20
CA ALA A 191 18.96 1.65 -11.55
C ALA A 191 19.07 3.17 -11.67
#